data_AF-A0A355GZA1-F1
#
_entry.id   AF-A0A355GZA1-F1
#
_cell.length_a   1.000
_cell.length_b   1.000
_cell.length_c   1.000
_cell.angle_alpha   90.00
_cell.angle_beta   90.00
_cell.angle_gamma   90.00
#
_symmetry.space_group_name_H-M   'P 1'
#
loop_
_entity.id
_entity.type
_entity.pdbx_description
1 polymer ?
#
loop_
_entity_poly.entity_id
_entity_poly.type
_entity_poly.pdbx_seq_one_letter_code
_entity_poly.pdbx_strand_id
1 'polypeptide(L)'
;MHARNLNMVKTSISHPLRIDEVKAPDGRFEELWKSAGPRLREILLDGGKILIHCRGGIGRTGTVAAQLLVELGMPHEKAIKAVRAARYGTIETRDQERSVCSL
;
A
#
# COMPACT_ATOMS: atom_id res chain seq x y z
N MET A 1 -28.94 0.00 16.32
CA MET A 1 -27.72 -0.45 15.62
C MET A 1 -27.49 0.47 14.43
N HIS A 2 -26.70 1.54 14.61
CA HIS A 2 -26.44 2.52 13.54
C HIS A 2 -24.99 2.34 13.07
N ALA A 3 -24.84 1.91 11.82
CA ALA A 3 -23.55 1.90 11.12
C ALA A 3 -23.01 3.34 11.10
N ARG A 4 -21.88 3.57 11.78
CA ARG A 4 -21.27 4.89 11.87
C ARG A 4 -20.66 5.25 10.52
N ASN A 5 -21.20 6.32 9.93
CA ASN A 5 -20.66 7.02 8.78
C ASN A 5 -19.14 7.22 8.92
N LEU A 6 -18.40 6.67 7.95
CA LEU A 6 -16.97 6.87 7.77
C LEU A 6 -16.72 8.33 7.38
N ASN A 7 -16.65 9.22 8.36
CA ASN A 7 -16.25 10.60 8.13
C ASN A 7 -14.86 10.65 7.48
N MET A 8 -14.83 11.31 6.34
CA MET A 8 -13.72 11.47 5.43
C MET A 8 -12.83 12.61 5.96
N VAL A 9 -11.85 12.27 6.82
CA VAL A 9 -10.78 13.21 7.20
C VAL A 9 -9.68 13.11 6.16
N LYS A 10 -9.63 14.08 5.24
CA LYS A 10 -8.59 14.23 4.22
C LYS A 10 -7.38 14.93 4.86
N THR A 11 -6.45 14.17 5.42
CA THR A 11 -5.09 14.67 5.68
C THR A 11 -4.19 14.12 4.58
N SER A 12 -4.09 14.87 3.48
CA SER A 12 -3.21 14.51 2.37
C SER A 12 -1.77 14.85 2.73
N ILE A 13 -1.05 13.93 3.38
CA ILE A 13 0.40 13.99 3.43
C ILE A 13 0.90 13.53 2.06
N SER A 14 1.12 14.46 1.15
CA SER A 14 1.77 14.20 -0.12
C SER A 14 3.27 13.99 0.13
N HIS A 15 3.67 12.77 0.50
CA HIS A 15 5.07 12.36 0.46
C HIS A 15 5.34 11.82 -0.95
N PRO A 16 6.03 12.54 -1.84
CA PRO A 16 6.15 12.13 -3.24
C PRO A 16 7.10 10.94 -3.36
N LEU A 17 6.58 9.73 -3.13
CA LEU A 17 7.24 8.47 -3.45
C LEU A 17 7.07 8.23 -4.95
N ARG A 18 7.96 8.80 -5.76
CA ARG A 18 7.98 8.55 -7.19
C ARG A 18 8.61 7.18 -7.45
N ILE A 19 7.76 6.20 -7.71
CA ILE A 19 8.16 4.93 -8.32
C ILE A 19 8.05 5.13 -9.84
N ASP A 20 8.95 4.55 -10.64
CA ASP A 20 8.84 4.52 -12.10
C ASP A 20 7.95 3.36 -12.58
N GLU A 21 7.44 3.47 -13.82
CA GLU A 21 6.34 2.66 -14.31
C GLU A 21 6.69 1.20 -14.62
N VAL A 22 5.70 0.33 -14.40
CA VAL A 22 5.68 -1.11 -14.73
C VAL A 22 6.57 -2.02 -13.85
N LYS A 23 7.41 -1.47 -12.97
CA LYS A 23 8.27 -2.29 -12.10
C LYS A 23 7.69 -2.49 -10.70
N ALA A 24 8.04 -3.61 -10.08
CA ALA A 24 7.95 -3.78 -8.63
C ALA A 24 8.72 -2.65 -7.93
N PRO A 25 8.47 -2.39 -6.63
CA PRO A 25 9.24 -1.38 -5.92
C PRO A 25 10.74 -1.69 -6.07
N ASP A 26 11.51 -0.68 -6.49
CA ASP A 26 12.92 -0.80 -6.81
C ASP A 26 13.80 -0.28 -5.66
N GLY A 27 15.12 -0.39 -5.79
CA GLY A 27 16.03 0.07 -4.72
C GLY A 27 15.84 1.54 -4.33
N ARG A 28 15.39 2.40 -5.25
CA ARG A 28 15.07 3.80 -4.94
C ARG A 28 13.80 3.90 -4.09
N PHE A 29 12.78 3.12 -4.40
CA PHE A 29 11.60 3.01 -3.55
C PHE A 29 11.98 2.48 -2.16
N GLU A 30 12.79 1.43 -2.07
CA GLU A 30 13.20 0.84 -0.79
C GLU A 30 13.92 1.86 0.10
N GLU A 31 14.83 2.66 -0.47
CA GLU A 31 15.50 3.75 0.24
C GLU A 31 14.50 4.80 0.77
N LEU A 32 13.54 5.21 -0.05
CA LEU A 32 12.49 6.13 0.41
C LEU A 32 11.58 5.47 1.46
N TRP A 33 11.32 4.18 1.32
CA TRP A 33 10.45 3.41 2.20
C TRP A 33 11.02 3.26 3.61
N LYS A 34 12.35 3.18 3.75
CA LYS A 34 13.01 3.21 5.07
C LYS A 34 12.59 4.40 5.94
N SER A 35 12.28 5.54 5.32
CA SER A 35 11.79 6.74 6.02
C SER A 35 10.26 6.86 6.01
N ALA A 36 9.61 6.60 4.88
CA ALA A 36 8.17 6.81 4.73
C ALA A 36 7.33 5.68 5.32
N GLY A 37 7.76 4.42 5.18
CA GLY A 37 7.04 3.23 5.63
C GLY A 37 6.68 3.27 7.12
N PRO A 38 7.66 3.50 8.03
CA PRO A 38 7.37 3.64 9.46
C PRO A 38 6.30 4.70 9.77
N ARG A 39 6.42 5.88 9.17
CA ARG A 39 5.47 6.97 9.38
C ARG A 39 4.07 6.64 8.85
N LEU A 40 3.97 5.98 7.70
CA LEU A 40 2.68 5.56 7.15
C LEU A 40 2.01 4.51 8.04
N ARG A 41 2.77 3.57 8.61
CA ARG A 41 2.27 2.59 9.56
C ARG A 41 1.81 3.22 10.86
N GLU A 42 2.56 4.17 11.42
CA GLU A 42 2.14 4.95 12.59
C GLU A 42 0.81 5.65 12.35
N ILE A 43 0.67 6.37 11.22
CA ILE A 43 -0.60 7.02 10.84
C ILE A 43 -1.76 6.02 10.83
N LEU A 44 -1.54 4.82 10.28
CA LEU A 44 -2.58 3.78 10.22
C LEU A 44 -2.92 3.19 11.61
N LEU A 45 -1.91 2.95 12.45
CA LEU A 45 -2.09 2.43 13.81
C LEU A 45 -2.82 3.44 14.70
N ASP A 46 -2.62 4.73 14.48
CA ASP A 46 -3.33 5.82 15.17
C ASP A 46 -4.77 6.04 14.63
N GLY A 47 -5.24 5.21 13.70
CA GLY A 47 -6.58 5.31 13.10
C GLY A 47 -6.69 6.39 12.00
N GLY A 48 -5.56 6.94 11.56
CA GLY A 48 -5.47 7.82 10.41
C GLY A 48 -5.74 7.12 9.09
N LYS A 49 -5.79 7.90 8.01
CA LYS A 49 -6.07 7.42 6.65
C LYS A 49 -4.97 7.90 5.71
N ILE A 50 -4.56 7.03 4.79
CA ILE A 50 -3.58 7.35 3.75
C ILE A 50 -4.21 7.16 2.37
N LEU A 51 -3.83 8.01 1.43
CA LEU A 51 -4.18 7.86 0.01
C LEU A 51 -2.95 7.34 -0.73
N ILE A 52 -3.06 6.15 -1.31
CA ILE A 52 -2.02 5.57 -2.17
C ILE A 52 -2.52 5.65 -3.62
N HIS A 53 -1.72 6.22 -4.51
CA HIS A 53 -2.03 6.22 -5.94
C HIS A 53 -0.77 6.05 -6.78
N CYS A 54 -0.93 5.56 -7.99
CA CYS A 54 0.07 5.61 -9.05
C CYS A 54 -0.58 6.22 -10.30
N ARG A 55 -0.02 6.07 -11.50
CA ARG A 55 -0.68 6.58 -12.72
C ARG A 55 -2.02 5.89 -12.99
N GLY A 56 -2.07 4.55 -12.97
CA GLY A 56 -3.29 3.76 -13.20
C GLY A 56 -4.04 3.34 -11.94
N GLY A 57 -3.39 3.39 -10.78
CA GLY A 57 -3.96 2.98 -9.49
C GLY A 57 -4.18 1.46 -9.32
N ILE A 58 -3.56 0.61 -10.15
CA ILE A 58 -3.80 -0.84 -10.18
C ILE A 58 -2.58 -1.63 -9.67
N GLY A 59 -1.44 -1.64 -10.37
CA GLY A 59 -0.25 -2.41 -9.98
C GLY A 59 0.41 -1.93 -8.70
N ARG A 60 1.23 -0.88 -8.80
CA ARG A 60 2.05 -0.37 -7.68
C ARG A 60 1.24 0.06 -6.46
N THR A 61 0.05 0.64 -6.70
CA THR A 61 -0.87 0.99 -5.61
C THR A 61 -1.24 -0.26 -4.80
N GLY A 62 -1.54 -1.36 -5.49
CA GLY A 62 -1.82 -2.63 -4.83
C GLY A 62 -0.60 -3.21 -4.12
N THR A 63 0.58 -3.15 -4.75
CA THR A 63 1.82 -3.67 -4.17
C THR A 63 2.19 -2.97 -2.87
N VAL A 64 2.16 -1.64 -2.85
CA VAL A 64 2.45 -0.83 -1.66
C VAL A 64 1.40 -1.04 -0.57
N ALA A 65 0.12 -1.13 -0.95
CA ALA A 65 -0.94 -1.44 0.01
C ALA A 65 -0.74 -2.83 0.64
N ALA A 66 -0.33 -3.84 -0.14
CA ALA A 66 -0.08 -5.17 0.37
C ALA A 66 1.17 -5.21 1.26
N GLN A 67 2.26 -4.53 0.88
CA GLN A 67 3.45 -4.37 1.73
C GLN A 67 3.11 -3.76 3.08
N LEU A 68 2.31 -2.69 3.13
CA LEU A 68 1.85 -2.10 4.40
C LEU A 68 1.06 -3.09 5.25
N LEU A 69 0.16 -3.88 4.65
CA LEU A 69 -0.59 -4.89 5.39
C LEU A 69 0.34 -5.97 5.96
N VAL A 70 1.35 -6.40 5.20
CA VAL A 70 2.35 -7.36 5.66
C VAL A 70 3.17 -6.82 6.82
N GLU A 71 3.68 -5.60 6.69
CA GLU A 71 4.44 -4.94 7.76
C GLU A 71 3.60 -4.64 9.02
N LEU A 72 2.27 -4.60 8.88
CA LEU A 72 1.32 -4.51 10.00
C LEU A 72 0.92 -5.89 10.57
N GLY A 73 1.56 -6.97 10.12
CA GLY A 73 1.41 -8.33 10.66
C GLY A 73 0.46 -9.25 9.88
N MET A 74 -0.03 -8.84 8.70
CA MET A 74 -0.85 -9.72 7.87
C MET A 74 0.03 -10.70 7.06
N PRO A 75 -0.29 -12.00 7.01
CA PRO A 75 0.42 -12.92 6.11
C PRO A 75 0.35 -12.46 4.65
N HIS A 76 1.45 -12.58 3.90
CA HIS A 76 1.60 -12.13 2.50
C HIS A 76 0.45 -12.55 1.58
N GLU A 77 0.02 -13.82 1.62
CA GLU A 77 -1.11 -14.29 0.81
C GLU A 77 -2.44 -13.60 1.16
N LYS A 78 -2.66 -13.35 2.45
CA LYS A 78 -3.86 -12.66 2.94
C LYS A 78 -3.82 -11.18 2.53
N ALA A 79 -2.65 -10.55 2.58
CA ALA A 79 -2.48 -9.16 2.13
C ALA A 79 -2.82 -9.00 0.65
N ILE A 80 -2.27 -9.86 -0.22
CA ILE A 80 -2.55 -9.84 -1.67
C ILE A 80 -4.06 -10.06 -1.93
N LYS A 81 -4.67 -11.04 -1.27
CA LYS A 81 -6.11 -11.31 -1.38
C LYS A 81 -6.95 -10.12 -0.92
N ALA A 82 -6.61 -9.50 0.22
CA ALA A 82 -7.32 -8.35 0.77
C ALA A 82 -7.29 -7.16 -0.19
N VAL A 83 -6.12 -6.84 -0.75
CA VAL A 83 -5.97 -5.74 -1.71
C VAL A 83 -6.76 -6.00 -3.00
N ARG A 84 -6.72 -7.22 -3.54
CA ARG A 84 -7.51 -7.61 -4.72
C ARG A 84 -9.01 -7.61 -4.48
N ALA A 85 -9.44 -7.94 -3.26
CA ALA A 85 -10.84 -7.86 -2.86
C ALA A 85 -11.30 -6.40 -2.76
N ALA A 86 -10.44 -5.49 -2.29
CA ALA A 86 -10.74 -4.06 -2.23
C ALA A 86 -10.79 -3.42 -3.62
N ARG A 87 -9.95 -3.86 -4.56
CA ARG A 87 -10.00 -3.45 -5.96
C ARG A 87 -9.51 -4.57 -6.87
N TYR A 88 -10.41 -5.10 -7.70
CA TYR A 88 -10.08 -6.16 -8.64
C TYR A 88 -8.93 -5.74 -9.58
N GLY A 89 -8.05 -6.69 -9.89
CA GLY A 89 -6.93 -6.50 -10.83
C GLY A 89 -5.67 -5.86 -10.24
N THR A 90 -5.67 -5.41 -8.98
CA THR A 90 -4.46 -4.88 -8.33
C THR A 90 -3.38 -5.94 -8.18
N ILE A 91 -2.11 -5.52 -8.19
CA ILE A 91 -0.93 -6.41 -8.24
C ILE A 91 -0.97 -7.20 -9.55
N GLU A 92 -0.49 -6.54 -10.60
CA GLU A 92 -0.67 -6.88 -12.01
C GLU A 92 0.34 -7.92 -12.51
N THR A 93 1.52 -8.01 -11.88
CA THR A 93 2.62 -8.86 -12.36
C THR A 93 3.11 -9.82 -11.28
N ARG A 94 3.69 -10.95 -11.70
CA ARG A 94 4.34 -11.91 -10.80
C ARG A 94 5.51 -11.29 -10.02
N ASP A 95 6.20 -10.30 -10.60
CA ASP A 95 7.27 -9.57 -9.90
C ASP A 95 6.72 -8.78 -8.70
N GLN A 96 5.55 -8.17 -8.85
CA GLN A 96 4.88 -7.45 -7.76
C GLN A 96 4.35 -8.39 -6.68
N GLU A 97 3.89 -9.59 -7.04
CA GLU A 97 3.53 -10.61 -6.05
C GLU A 97 4.79 -11.08 -5.29
N ARG A 98 5.87 -11.36 -6.01
CA ARG A 98 7.15 -11.79 -5.41
C ARG A 98 7.70 -10.77 -4.42
N SER A 99 7.66 -9.48 -4.76
CA SER A 99 8.17 -8.45 -3.85
C SER A 99 7.38 -8.38 -2.53
N VAL A 100 6.10 -8.75 -2.53
CA VAL A 100 5.28 -8.83 -1.30
C VAL A 100 5.57 -10.13 -0.54
N CYS A 101 5.75 -11.24 -1.26
CA CYS A 101 6.03 -12.54 -0.65
C CYS A 101 7.47 -12.68 -0.12
N SER A 102 8.38 -11.76 -0.47
CA SER A 102 9.77 -11.73 0.02
C SER A 102 9.99 -10.86 1.26
N LEU A 103 8.91 -10.29 1.82
CA LEU A 103 8.90 -9.52 3.07
C LEU A 103 8.65 -10.44 4.27
#